data_AF-A0A956K2D7-F1
#
_entry.id   AF-A0A956K2D7-F1
#
_cell.length_a   1.000
_cell.length_b   1.000
_cell.length_c   1.000
_cell.angle_alpha   90.00
_cell.angle_beta   90.00
_cell.angle_gamma   90.00
#
_symmetry.space_group_name_H-M   'P 1'
#
loop_
_entity.id
_entity.type
_entity.pdbx_description
1 polymer ?
#
loop_
_entity_poly.entity_id
_entity_poly.type
_entity_poly.pdbx_seq_one_letter_code
_entity_poly.pdbx_strand_id
1 'polypeptide(L)'
;MSGFDTRTGSPDLLGLDPSETAAPAACVRYPFPRPASDEGAPPIGTWGNPIGRDGPAPPTFADRMGARDREAAATELAGKFTVVDDDASADRAPNEVTAAEYAEIVRTYSDIRMGFTDIEIDGSDTDDPAAFRAAMMDDLGDIMQTTSGREMIGQLAHNVRDVDGEQVHRKTTLSANLDPVTGEPSSLRAGASVNVAPRVGSPDPDNGAPGAGADTLVSIMPDQDVGAPGFMEIRSDVALYHELVHALHNSQGTLATGHVTEADAQPIDVTAGLLGIGAQAVEMDGVLDDARSTTWADEHQATGLGRFAGDRYTENGYRAERHGVARSGKGLEGDATMAQRDRYTHYTGSYHHDGAGR
;
A
#
# COMPACT_ATOMS: atom_id res chain seq x y z
N MET A 1 -12.35 66.67 68.07
CA MET A 1 -12.35 65.79 66.88
C MET A 1 -11.01 65.05 66.88
N SER A 2 -10.76 64.13 67.84
CA SER A 2 -10.98 62.66 67.78
C SER A 2 -10.53 62.08 66.43
N GLY A 3 -9.42 61.35 66.31
CA GLY A 3 -8.89 60.29 67.18
C GLY A 3 -9.28 58.96 66.55
N PHE A 4 -8.44 58.43 65.64
CA PHE A 4 -8.70 57.21 64.88
C PHE A 4 -8.10 56.02 65.62
N ASP A 5 -8.98 55.08 65.99
CA ASP A 5 -8.73 53.91 66.82
C ASP A 5 -8.44 52.67 65.95
N THR A 6 -7.48 51.87 66.41
CA THR A 6 -7.04 50.59 65.86
C THR A 6 -7.82 49.44 66.49
N ARG A 7 -8.60 48.68 65.72
CA ARG A 7 -9.09 47.35 66.15
C ARG A 7 -9.11 46.32 65.02
N THR A 8 -8.17 45.38 65.13
CA THR A 8 -8.34 43.92 65.18
C THR A 8 -9.64 43.32 64.61
N GLY A 9 -9.47 42.41 63.63
CA GLY A 9 -10.50 41.45 63.23
C GLY A 9 -10.00 40.55 62.09
N SER A 10 -9.25 39.50 62.43
CA SER A 10 -9.01 38.36 61.54
C SER A 10 -10.31 37.63 61.23
N PRO A 11 -10.45 37.10 60.01
CA PRO A 11 -11.04 35.78 59.85
C PRO A 11 -10.09 34.84 59.10
N ASP A 12 -9.88 33.71 59.76
CA ASP A 12 -9.62 32.36 59.25
C ASP A 12 -8.95 32.17 57.89
N LEU A 13 -7.69 31.72 58.02
CA LEU A 13 -6.95 30.87 57.10
C LEU A 13 -7.77 29.62 56.73
N LEU A 14 -8.32 29.60 55.52
CA LEU A 14 -8.47 28.36 54.76
C LEU A 14 -7.34 28.33 53.72
N GLY A 15 -6.44 27.38 53.92
CA GLY A 15 -5.32 27.12 53.02
C GLY A 15 -5.83 26.71 51.64
N LEU A 16 -5.38 27.44 50.63
CA LEU A 16 -5.32 26.96 49.26
C LEU A 16 -3.85 26.70 48.95
N ASP A 17 -3.55 25.41 48.85
CA ASP A 17 -2.33 24.84 48.33
C ASP A 17 -2.13 25.28 46.87
N PRO A 18 -1.04 25.96 46.48
CA PRO A 18 -0.77 26.30 45.09
C PRO A 18 0.00 25.18 44.38
N SER A 19 -0.45 23.93 44.50
CA SER A 19 0.13 22.78 43.80
C SER A 19 -0.91 21.89 43.11
N GLU A 20 -1.86 22.49 42.39
CA GLU A 20 -2.57 21.79 41.32
C GLU A 20 -2.54 22.64 40.03
N THR A 21 -1.38 22.64 39.38
CA THR A 21 -1.37 22.75 37.91
C THR A 21 -2.15 21.56 37.38
N ALA A 22 -3.39 21.80 36.97
CA ALA A 22 -4.17 20.86 36.20
C ALA A 22 -3.33 20.39 35.01
N ALA A 23 -2.98 19.11 35.01
CA ALA A 23 -2.37 18.47 33.86
C ALA A 23 -3.29 18.70 32.65
N PRO A 24 -2.74 19.02 31.46
CA PRO A 24 -3.54 19.00 30.25
C PRO A 24 -4.20 17.63 30.15
N ALA A 25 -5.50 17.63 29.83
CA ALA A 25 -6.29 16.43 29.63
C ALA A 25 -5.46 15.43 28.81
N ALA A 26 -5.20 14.26 29.39
CA ALA A 26 -4.49 13.20 28.71
C ALA A 26 -5.19 12.95 27.38
N CYS A 27 -4.52 13.25 26.26
CA CYS A 27 -4.86 12.67 24.97
C CYS A 27 -4.99 11.17 25.22
N VAL A 28 -6.22 10.66 25.08
CA VAL A 28 -6.48 9.23 25.04
C VAL A 28 -5.66 8.70 23.88
N ARG A 29 -4.47 8.18 24.18
CA ARG A 29 -3.69 7.37 23.25
C ARG A 29 -4.58 6.18 22.94
N TYR A 30 -5.21 6.19 21.77
CA TYR A 30 -5.81 4.97 21.23
C TYR A 30 -4.65 4.05 20.88
N PRO A 31 -4.48 2.90 21.55
CA PRO A 31 -3.68 1.85 20.97
C PRO A 31 -4.48 1.35 19.78
N PHE A 32 -4.13 1.81 18.57
CA PHE A 32 -4.33 0.94 17.43
C PHE A 32 -3.64 -0.37 17.80
N PRO A 33 -4.31 -1.53 17.76
CA PRO A 33 -3.57 -2.78 17.81
C PRO A 33 -2.52 -2.67 16.71
N ARG A 34 -1.24 -2.67 17.09
CA ARG A 34 -0.20 -3.02 16.12
C ARG A 34 -0.70 -4.32 15.49
N PRO A 35 -0.71 -4.47 14.14
CA PRO A 35 -0.82 -5.81 13.58
C PRO A 35 0.19 -6.64 14.37
N ALA A 36 -0.29 -7.74 14.96
CA ALA A 36 0.51 -8.54 15.86
C ALA A 36 1.90 -8.68 15.23
N SER A 37 2.94 -8.23 15.94
CA SER A 37 4.32 -8.54 15.54
C SER A 37 4.33 -10.03 15.23
N ASP A 38 4.81 -10.37 14.04
CA ASP A 38 4.63 -11.60 13.25
C ASP A 38 5.17 -12.90 13.92
N GLU A 39 5.05 -13.02 15.25
CA GLU A 39 5.41 -14.21 16.02
C GLU A 39 4.26 -15.24 16.09
N GLY A 40 3.20 -15.06 15.29
CA GLY A 40 2.03 -15.92 15.33
C GLY A 40 1.19 -15.98 14.07
N ALA A 41 1.60 -15.35 12.96
CA ALA A 41 1.03 -15.74 11.67
C ALA A 41 1.34 -17.23 11.47
N PRO A 42 0.35 -18.09 11.17
CA PRO A 42 0.66 -19.47 10.81
C PRO A 42 1.70 -19.43 9.68
N PRO A 43 2.69 -20.34 9.66
CA PRO A 43 3.58 -20.45 8.51
C PRO A 43 2.69 -20.49 7.29
N ILE A 44 2.94 -19.59 6.32
CA ILE A 44 2.20 -19.43 5.08
C ILE A 44 1.70 -20.80 4.66
N GLY A 45 0.40 -20.98 4.84
CA GLY A 45 -0.21 -22.29 4.91
C GLY A 45 0.12 -23.06 3.65
N THR A 46 0.33 -24.36 3.80
CA THR A 46 0.23 -25.33 2.72
C THR A 46 -1.06 -25.02 1.95
N TRP A 47 -0.92 -24.27 0.85
CA TRP A 47 -2.04 -23.72 0.09
C TRP A 47 -2.95 -24.87 -0.30
N GLY A 48 -4.19 -24.81 0.18
CA GLY A 48 -5.10 -25.94 0.30
C GLY A 48 -5.28 -26.68 -1.02
N ASN A 49 -4.84 -27.94 -1.04
CA ASN A 49 -5.17 -28.89 -2.10
C ASN A 49 -6.68 -29.17 -2.01
N PRO A 50 -7.50 -28.85 -3.03
CA PRO A 50 -8.94 -29.07 -2.94
C PRO A 50 -9.25 -30.58 -2.95
N ILE A 51 -9.76 -31.05 -1.80
CA ILE A 51 -10.74 -32.13 -1.57
C ILE A 51 -10.51 -33.44 -2.36
N GLY A 52 -10.21 -34.50 -1.59
CA GLY A 52 -9.93 -35.86 -2.05
C GLY A 52 -11.00 -36.49 -2.93
N ARG A 53 -10.72 -36.55 -4.24
CA ARG A 53 -11.34 -37.48 -5.18
C ARG A 53 -10.37 -38.61 -5.50
N ASP A 54 -10.79 -39.83 -5.21
CA ASP A 54 -10.10 -41.06 -5.58
C ASP A 54 -9.99 -41.17 -7.11
N GLY A 55 -8.75 -41.05 -7.60
CA GLY A 55 -8.36 -41.17 -9.01
C GLY A 55 -8.32 -39.82 -9.76
N PRO A 56 -7.24 -39.51 -10.50
CA PRO A 56 -7.19 -38.29 -11.28
C PRO A 56 -8.24 -38.37 -12.39
N ALA A 57 -9.26 -37.53 -12.31
CA ALA A 57 -10.13 -37.28 -13.45
C ALA A 57 -9.25 -36.87 -14.65
N PRO A 58 -9.58 -37.29 -15.88
CA PRO A 58 -8.86 -36.79 -17.04
C PRO A 58 -8.92 -35.26 -17.05
N PRO A 59 -7.82 -34.57 -17.41
CA PRO A 59 -7.77 -33.12 -17.37
C PRO A 59 -8.89 -32.55 -18.25
N THR A 60 -9.62 -31.60 -17.68
CA THR A 60 -10.68 -30.86 -18.36
C THR A 60 -10.09 -30.00 -19.49
N PHE A 61 -10.96 -29.41 -20.32
CA PHE A 61 -10.51 -28.43 -21.31
C PHE A 61 -9.86 -27.20 -20.66
N ALA A 62 -10.41 -26.74 -19.52
CA ALA A 62 -9.83 -25.67 -18.73
C ALA A 62 -8.42 -26.03 -18.23
N ASP A 63 -8.22 -27.26 -17.75
CA ASP A 63 -6.90 -27.72 -17.31
C ASP A 63 -5.85 -27.69 -18.44
N ARG A 64 -6.26 -28.05 -19.66
CA ARG A 64 -5.38 -28.03 -20.84
C ARG A 64 -5.07 -26.61 -21.32
N MET A 65 -6.05 -25.71 -21.31
CA MET A 65 -5.80 -24.29 -21.63
C MET A 65 -4.87 -23.68 -20.59
N GLY A 66 -5.12 -23.91 -19.30
CA GLY A 66 -4.26 -23.45 -18.22
C GLY A 66 -2.84 -24.01 -18.31
N ALA A 67 -2.65 -25.27 -18.71
CA ALA A 67 -1.32 -25.84 -18.91
C ALA A 67 -0.52 -25.12 -20.01
N ARG A 68 -1.15 -24.85 -21.17
CA ARG A 68 -0.50 -24.12 -22.27
C ARG A 68 -0.20 -22.68 -21.88
N ASP A 69 -1.12 -22.03 -21.18
CA ASP A 69 -0.92 -20.66 -20.71
C ASP A 69 0.22 -20.58 -19.68
N ARG A 70 0.31 -21.55 -18.76
CA ARG A 70 1.44 -21.67 -17.82
C ARG A 70 2.79 -21.84 -18.51
N GLU A 71 2.88 -22.55 -19.64
CA GLU A 71 4.12 -22.62 -20.43
C GLU A 71 4.52 -21.24 -21.00
N ALA A 72 3.53 -20.46 -21.47
CA ALA A 72 3.77 -19.10 -21.94
C ALA A 72 4.19 -18.17 -20.78
N ALA A 73 3.49 -18.23 -19.64
CA ALA A 73 3.83 -17.47 -18.44
C ALA A 73 5.25 -17.80 -17.95
N ALA A 74 5.63 -19.09 -17.94
CA ALA A 74 6.98 -19.50 -17.60
C ALA A 74 8.04 -18.94 -18.54
N THR A 75 7.70 -18.71 -19.82
CA THR A 75 8.62 -18.11 -20.79
C THR A 75 8.79 -16.61 -20.54
N GLU A 76 7.68 -15.89 -20.30
CA GLU A 76 7.68 -14.46 -19.98
C GLU A 76 8.46 -14.16 -18.68
N LEU A 77 8.24 -14.98 -17.64
CA LEU A 77 8.85 -14.77 -16.33
C LEU A 77 10.30 -15.28 -16.21
N ALA A 78 10.78 -16.10 -17.15
CA ALA A 78 12.12 -16.69 -17.07
C ALA A 78 13.24 -15.63 -16.99
N GLY A 79 13.02 -14.48 -17.64
CA GLY A 79 13.93 -13.33 -17.58
C GLY A 79 14.02 -12.72 -16.18
N LYS A 80 12.93 -12.74 -15.42
CA LYS A 80 12.73 -12.00 -14.16
C LYS A 80 13.19 -12.77 -12.91
N PHE A 81 13.25 -14.11 -12.95
CA PHE A 81 13.59 -14.93 -11.77
C PHE A 81 14.83 -15.80 -11.96
N THR A 82 15.59 -16.00 -10.88
CA THR A 82 16.65 -17.01 -10.83
C THR A 82 16.14 -18.18 -10.01
N VAL A 83 16.08 -19.37 -10.61
CA VAL A 83 15.71 -20.59 -9.87
C VAL A 83 16.94 -21.14 -9.17
N VAL A 84 16.88 -21.27 -7.85
CA VAL A 84 17.95 -21.79 -6.99
C VAL A 84 17.54 -23.11 -6.34
N ASP A 85 18.51 -23.82 -5.76
CA ASP A 85 18.26 -25.05 -5.02
C ASP A 85 17.46 -24.80 -3.72
N ASP A 86 16.74 -25.81 -3.24
CA ASP A 86 15.87 -25.71 -2.05
C ASP A 86 16.65 -25.39 -0.75
N ASP A 87 17.97 -25.68 -0.73
CA ASP A 87 18.88 -25.42 0.39
C ASP A 87 19.72 -24.14 0.22
N ALA A 88 19.37 -23.30 -0.76
CA ALA A 88 20.02 -22.01 -0.97
C ALA A 88 19.99 -21.13 0.31
N SER A 89 21.03 -20.31 0.47
CA SER A 89 21.29 -19.54 1.69
C SER A 89 20.16 -18.59 2.08
N ALA A 90 20.12 -18.16 3.35
CA ALA A 90 19.17 -17.14 3.80
C ALA A 90 19.33 -15.77 3.11
N ASP A 91 20.49 -15.49 2.49
CA ASP A 91 20.82 -14.22 1.87
C ASP A 91 20.39 -14.11 0.38
N ARG A 92 19.35 -14.85 -0.02
CA ARG A 92 18.80 -14.82 -1.39
C ARG A 92 18.32 -13.41 -1.77
N ALA A 93 18.57 -13.01 -3.02
CA ALA A 93 17.88 -11.86 -3.58
C ALA A 93 16.36 -12.15 -3.66
N PRO A 94 15.48 -11.13 -3.61
CA PRO A 94 14.03 -11.38 -3.59
C PRO A 94 13.47 -12.17 -4.77
N ASN A 95 14.16 -12.15 -5.93
CA ASN A 95 13.80 -12.89 -7.14
C ASN A 95 14.58 -14.20 -7.33
N GLU A 96 15.37 -14.61 -6.33
CA GLU A 96 15.96 -15.95 -6.26
C GLU A 96 14.99 -16.89 -5.55
N VAL A 97 14.34 -17.76 -6.32
CA VAL A 97 13.22 -18.60 -5.87
C VAL A 97 13.54 -20.07 -6.10
N THR A 98 12.98 -20.97 -5.30
CA THR A 98 13.07 -22.41 -5.56
C THR A 98 12.24 -22.80 -6.79
N ALA A 99 12.42 -24.03 -7.28
CA ALA A 99 11.60 -24.54 -8.38
C ALA A 99 10.10 -24.59 -8.03
N ALA A 100 9.78 -24.90 -6.77
CA ALA A 100 8.39 -24.93 -6.30
C ALA A 100 7.81 -23.51 -6.20
N GLU A 101 8.56 -22.55 -5.67
CA GLU A 101 8.17 -21.14 -5.61
C GLU A 101 7.95 -20.59 -7.04
N TYR A 102 8.85 -20.88 -7.99
CA TYR A 102 8.69 -20.45 -9.38
C TYR A 102 7.46 -21.04 -10.05
N ALA A 103 7.17 -22.33 -9.84
CA ALA A 103 5.98 -22.97 -10.37
C ALA A 103 4.68 -22.33 -9.84
N GLU A 104 4.67 -21.92 -8.57
CA GLU A 104 3.55 -21.19 -7.98
C GLU A 104 3.37 -19.82 -8.62
N ILE A 105 4.45 -19.06 -8.76
CA ILE A 105 4.44 -17.73 -9.41
C ILE A 105 3.87 -17.83 -10.82
N VAL A 106 4.35 -18.79 -11.61
CA VAL A 106 3.86 -19.06 -12.97
C VAL A 106 2.37 -19.38 -12.98
N ARG A 107 1.90 -20.17 -12.00
CA ARG A 107 0.48 -20.51 -11.88
C ARG A 107 -0.36 -19.27 -11.56
N THR A 108 -0.02 -18.50 -10.53
CA THR A 108 -0.76 -17.29 -10.15
C THR A 108 -0.79 -16.28 -11.30
N TYR A 109 0.35 -16.03 -11.96
CA TYR A 109 0.42 -15.13 -13.11
C TYR A 109 -0.48 -15.59 -14.27
N SER A 110 -0.44 -16.88 -14.60
CA SER A 110 -1.30 -17.48 -15.61
C SER A 110 -2.79 -17.41 -15.24
N ASP A 111 -3.14 -17.71 -13.98
CA ASP A 111 -4.52 -17.69 -13.52
C ASP A 111 -5.10 -16.27 -13.55
N ILE A 112 -4.33 -15.24 -13.18
CA ILE A 112 -4.72 -13.82 -13.33
C ILE A 112 -4.97 -13.50 -14.80
N ARG A 113 -4.02 -13.83 -15.68
CA ARG A 113 -4.18 -13.62 -17.12
C ARG A 113 -5.41 -14.33 -17.66
N MET A 114 -5.73 -15.53 -17.20
CA MET A 114 -6.88 -16.29 -17.67
C MET A 114 -8.21 -15.86 -17.01
N GLY A 115 -8.19 -14.97 -16.02
CA GLY A 115 -9.38 -14.53 -15.29
C GLY A 115 -9.92 -15.61 -14.34
N PHE A 116 -9.05 -16.42 -13.76
CA PHE A 116 -9.39 -17.47 -12.78
C PHE A 116 -9.16 -17.05 -11.33
N THR A 117 -8.90 -15.75 -11.10
CA THR A 117 -8.60 -15.17 -9.79
C THR A 117 -9.58 -14.05 -9.45
N ASP A 118 -9.51 -13.54 -8.22
CA ASP A 118 -10.25 -12.35 -7.79
C ASP A 118 -9.64 -11.03 -8.30
N ILE A 119 -8.46 -11.07 -8.95
CA ILE A 119 -7.93 -9.97 -9.75
C ILE A 119 -8.50 -10.05 -11.17
N GLU A 120 -9.10 -8.96 -11.64
CA GLU A 120 -9.61 -8.79 -13.01
C GLU A 120 -8.85 -7.68 -13.73
N ILE A 121 -8.52 -7.89 -15.01
CA ILE A 121 -7.89 -6.86 -15.84
C ILE A 121 -8.93 -6.41 -16.89
N ASP A 122 -9.37 -5.17 -16.79
CA ASP A 122 -10.34 -4.53 -17.67
C ASP A 122 -9.68 -3.44 -18.52
N GLY A 123 -9.35 -3.80 -19.76
CA GLY A 123 -8.85 -2.86 -20.77
C GLY A 123 -9.93 -2.36 -21.73
N SER A 124 -11.22 -2.59 -21.44
CA SER A 124 -12.31 -2.37 -22.41
C SER A 124 -12.48 -0.91 -22.84
N ASP A 125 -12.03 0.03 -22.01
CA ASP A 125 -12.04 1.46 -22.31
C ASP A 125 -10.81 1.94 -23.11
N THR A 126 -9.85 1.05 -23.41
CA THR A 126 -8.66 1.38 -24.20
C THR A 126 -8.85 1.05 -25.68
N ASP A 127 -8.13 1.76 -26.56
CA ASP A 127 -8.13 1.49 -28.01
C ASP A 127 -7.58 0.09 -28.36
N ASP A 128 -6.68 -0.45 -27.51
CA ASP A 128 -6.13 -1.80 -27.66
C ASP A 128 -6.14 -2.55 -26.31
N PRO A 129 -7.27 -3.22 -25.98
CA PRO A 129 -7.41 -3.96 -24.72
C PRO A 129 -6.39 -5.09 -24.56
N ALA A 130 -5.88 -5.65 -25.66
CA ALA A 130 -4.88 -6.71 -25.61
C ALA A 130 -3.50 -6.16 -25.25
N ALA A 131 -3.11 -5.01 -25.82
CA ALA A 131 -1.88 -4.32 -25.45
C ALA A 131 -1.92 -3.83 -24.00
N PHE A 132 -3.03 -3.23 -23.55
CA PHE A 132 -3.21 -2.81 -22.16
C PHE A 132 -3.02 -3.99 -21.20
N ARG A 133 -3.68 -5.12 -21.50
CA ARG A 133 -3.56 -6.34 -20.69
C ARG A 133 -2.13 -6.89 -20.69
N ALA A 134 -1.45 -6.90 -21.82
CA ALA A 134 -0.07 -7.38 -21.90
C ALA A 134 0.88 -6.52 -21.05
N ALA A 135 0.78 -5.19 -21.14
CA ALA A 135 1.54 -4.24 -20.34
C ALA A 135 1.25 -4.40 -18.84
N MET A 136 -0.04 -4.50 -18.46
CA MET A 136 -0.42 -4.75 -17.06
C MET A 136 0.16 -6.05 -16.51
N MET A 137 0.16 -7.11 -17.32
CA MET A 137 0.76 -8.38 -16.92
C MET A 137 2.29 -8.25 -16.77
N ASP A 138 2.97 -7.46 -17.60
CA ASP A 138 4.43 -7.24 -17.45
C ASP A 138 4.75 -6.52 -16.12
N ASP A 139 4.01 -5.44 -15.80
CA ASP A 139 4.11 -4.72 -14.51
C ASP A 139 3.84 -5.68 -13.32
N LEU A 140 2.82 -6.55 -13.40
CA LEU A 140 2.56 -7.57 -12.38
C LEU A 140 3.73 -8.56 -12.26
N GLY A 141 4.32 -8.97 -13.39
CA GLY A 141 5.50 -9.81 -13.41
C GLY A 141 6.71 -9.17 -12.72
N ASP A 142 6.86 -7.85 -12.86
CA ASP A 142 7.88 -7.06 -12.18
C ASP A 142 7.62 -6.89 -10.69
N ILE A 143 6.37 -6.69 -10.29
CA ILE A 143 5.98 -6.71 -8.88
C ILE A 143 6.28 -8.08 -8.25
N MET A 144 5.95 -9.18 -8.94
CA MET A 144 6.21 -10.54 -8.43
C MET A 144 7.71 -10.87 -8.28
N GLN A 145 8.64 -10.08 -8.82
CA GLN A 145 10.07 -10.27 -8.54
C GLN A 145 10.40 -10.09 -7.05
N THR A 146 9.57 -9.34 -6.31
CA THR A 146 9.79 -9.09 -4.89
C THR A 146 8.94 -10.01 -4.01
N THR A 147 9.40 -10.26 -2.78
CA THR A 147 8.67 -11.14 -1.85
C THR A 147 7.33 -10.52 -1.45
N SER A 148 7.32 -9.25 -1.06
CA SER A 148 6.09 -8.54 -0.71
C SER A 148 5.10 -8.47 -1.88
N GLY A 149 5.59 -8.32 -3.12
CA GLY A 149 4.78 -8.29 -4.32
C GLY A 149 4.06 -9.61 -4.59
N ARG A 150 4.76 -10.75 -4.49
CA ARG A 150 4.14 -12.08 -4.65
C ARG A 150 3.07 -12.35 -3.62
N GLU A 151 3.33 -12.00 -2.37
CA GLU A 151 2.40 -12.25 -1.27
C GLU A 151 1.15 -11.38 -1.35
N MET A 152 1.32 -10.10 -1.71
CA MET A 152 0.20 -9.19 -1.94
C MET A 152 -0.64 -9.64 -3.13
N ILE A 153 -0.01 -9.94 -4.28
CA ILE A 153 -0.72 -10.44 -5.46
C ILE A 153 -1.43 -11.77 -5.15
N GLY A 154 -0.80 -12.69 -4.41
CA GLY A 154 -1.42 -13.95 -4.00
C GLY A 154 -2.66 -13.74 -3.12
N GLN A 155 -2.61 -12.79 -2.18
CA GLN A 155 -3.78 -12.43 -1.35
C GLN A 155 -4.90 -11.80 -2.17
N LEU A 156 -4.58 -10.89 -3.09
CA LEU A 156 -5.58 -10.25 -3.95
C LEU A 156 -6.16 -11.22 -4.98
N ALA A 157 -5.37 -12.20 -5.46
CA ALA A 157 -5.81 -13.22 -6.42
C ALA A 157 -6.76 -14.27 -5.80
N HIS A 158 -6.69 -14.47 -4.49
CA HIS A 158 -7.49 -15.43 -3.72
C HIS A 158 -8.11 -14.75 -2.50
N ASN A 159 -8.81 -13.65 -2.75
CA ASN A 159 -9.24 -12.67 -1.76
C ASN A 159 -10.54 -13.09 -1.08
N VAL A 160 -10.45 -14.18 -0.33
CA VAL A 160 -11.56 -14.77 0.40
C VAL A 160 -11.53 -14.29 1.85
N ARG A 161 -12.68 -13.85 2.35
CA ARG A 161 -12.87 -13.51 3.76
C ARG A 161 -14.01 -14.29 4.35
N ASP A 162 -13.85 -14.68 5.61
CA ASP A 162 -14.96 -15.17 6.42
C ASP A 162 -15.69 -13.96 7.02
N VAL A 163 -16.94 -13.78 6.62
CA VAL A 163 -17.85 -12.77 7.16
C VAL A 163 -19.05 -13.52 7.72
N ASP A 164 -19.15 -13.55 9.05
CA ASP A 164 -20.22 -14.25 9.78
C ASP A 164 -20.38 -15.75 9.41
N GLY A 165 -19.28 -16.44 9.11
CA GLY A 165 -19.26 -17.86 8.71
C GLY A 165 -19.48 -18.10 7.22
N GLU A 166 -19.60 -17.05 6.41
CA GLU A 166 -19.70 -17.13 4.95
C GLU A 166 -18.38 -16.71 4.29
N GLN A 167 -17.92 -17.50 3.33
CA GLN A 167 -16.77 -17.14 2.49
C GLN A 167 -17.21 -16.13 1.42
N VAL A 168 -16.78 -14.89 1.57
CA VAL A 168 -17.02 -13.79 0.64
C VAL A 168 -15.75 -13.48 -0.13
N HIS A 169 -15.81 -13.60 -1.45
CA HIS A 169 -14.75 -13.16 -2.35
C HIS A 169 -14.84 -11.65 -2.58
N ARG A 170 -13.68 -10.97 -2.62
CA ARG A 170 -13.57 -9.54 -2.95
C ARG A 170 -12.74 -9.34 -4.20
N LYS A 171 -13.31 -8.67 -5.19
CA LYS A 171 -12.65 -8.45 -6.47
C LYS A 171 -11.73 -7.24 -6.44
N THR A 172 -10.62 -7.31 -7.16
CA THR A 172 -9.76 -6.17 -7.50
C THR A 172 -9.73 -6.01 -9.01
N THR A 173 -10.32 -4.95 -9.54
CA THR A 173 -10.33 -4.65 -10.98
C THR A 173 -9.19 -3.69 -11.32
N LEU A 174 -8.31 -4.06 -12.24
CA LEU A 174 -7.25 -3.23 -12.80
C LEU A 174 -7.75 -2.66 -14.13
N SER A 175 -7.86 -1.34 -14.21
CA SER A 175 -8.47 -0.60 -15.32
C SER A 175 -7.57 0.52 -15.82
N ALA A 176 -7.82 1.01 -17.03
CA ALA A 176 -7.06 2.12 -17.58
C ALA A 176 -7.43 3.45 -16.90
N ASN A 177 -6.43 4.24 -16.50
CA ASN A 177 -6.66 5.59 -15.99
C ASN A 177 -6.74 6.60 -17.14
N LEU A 178 -7.91 6.69 -17.76
CA LEU A 178 -8.19 7.62 -18.85
C LEU A 178 -8.96 8.84 -18.35
N ASP A 179 -8.65 10.00 -18.91
CA ASP A 179 -9.44 11.21 -18.75
C ASP A 179 -10.81 11.00 -19.41
N PRO A 180 -11.93 11.16 -18.68
CA PRO A 180 -13.26 10.79 -19.19
C PRO A 180 -13.77 11.72 -20.30
N VAL A 181 -13.13 12.87 -20.53
CA VAL A 181 -13.53 13.84 -21.55
C VAL A 181 -12.77 13.60 -22.85
N THR A 182 -11.49 13.31 -22.75
CA THR A 182 -10.58 13.19 -23.90
C THR A 182 -10.33 11.75 -24.32
N GLY A 183 -10.50 10.78 -23.40
CA GLY A 183 -10.09 9.38 -23.61
C GLY A 183 -8.57 9.17 -23.55
N GLU A 184 -7.80 10.23 -23.31
CA GLU A 184 -6.34 10.18 -23.20
C GLU A 184 -5.91 9.74 -21.79
N PRO A 185 -4.68 9.25 -21.59
CA PRO A 185 -4.12 9.00 -20.27
C PRO A 185 -4.31 10.19 -19.32
N SER A 186 -4.93 9.94 -18.16
CA SER A 186 -5.15 10.96 -17.13
C SER A 186 -3.83 11.56 -16.66
N SER A 187 -3.81 12.87 -16.36
CA SER A 187 -2.62 13.54 -15.83
C SER A 187 -2.17 13.01 -14.48
N LEU A 188 -3.08 12.39 -13.72
CA LEU A 188 -2.78 11.78 -12.43
C LEU A 188 -2.24 10.34 -12.56
N ARG A 189 -2.36 9.73 -13.76
CA ARG A 189 -1.80 8.44 -14.26
C ARG A 189 -2.01 7.18 -13.41
N ALA A 190 -2.31 7.27 -12.11
CA ALA A 190 -2.68 6.17 -11.22
C ALA A 190 -3.70 6.63 -10.14
N GLY A 191 -4.48 5.70 -9.61
CA GLY A 191 -5.32 5.88 -8.42
C GLY A 191 -6.18 4.65 -8.11
N ALA A 192 -6.34 4.35 -6.82
CA ALA A 192 -7.25 3.33 -6.32
C ALA A 192 -8.54 3.95 -5.77
N SER A 193 -9.65 3.27 -5.97
CA SER A 193 -10.95 3.65 -5.41
C SER A 193 -11.74 2.41 -4.97
N VAL A 194 -12.71 2.65 -4.08
CA VAL A 194 -13.68 1.63 -3.65
C VAL A 194 -14.97 1.76 -4.44
N ASN A 195 -15.52 0.64 -4.90
CA ASN A 195 -16.79 0.61 -5.64
C ASN A 195 -18.04 0.71 -4.75
N VAL A 196 -17.90 1.08 -3.47
CA VAL A 196 -18.99 1.06 -2.47
C VAL A 196 -18.94 2.23 -1.49
N ALA A 197 -20.01 2.36 -0.71
CA ALA A 197 -20.21 3.40 0.30
C ALA A 197 -19.02 3.54 1.27
N PRO A 198 -18.70 4.77 1.71
CA PRO A 198 -17.62 5.03 2.66
C PRO A 198 -17.81 4.20 3.94
N ARG A 199 -16.69 3.66 4.47
CA ARG A 199 -16.53 2.81 5.69
C ARG A 199 -16.46 1.29 5.51
N VAL A 200 -16.74 0.74 4.33
CA VAL A 200 -16.61 -0.71 4.13
C VAL A 200 -15.14 -1.15 4.13
N GLY A 201 -14.25 -0.31 3.58
CA GLY A 201 -12.81 -0.57 3.48
C GLY A 201 -11.99 -0.22 4.72
N SER A 202 -12.60 0.30 5.78
CA SER A 202 -11.89 0.82 6.96
C SER A 202 -12.20 0.03 8.23
N PRO A 203 -11.31 0.03 9.23
CA PRO A 203 -11.59 -0.59 10.53
C PRO A 203 -12.81 0.02 11.22
N ASP A 204 -13.49 -0.79 12.03
CA ASP A 204 -14.53 -0.36 12.93
C ASP A 204 -13.95 0.66 13.95
N PRO A 205 -14.49 1.88 14.03
CA PRO A 205 -13.96 2.92 14.91
C PRO A 205 -14.08 2.58 16.40
N ASP A 206 -14.98 1.66 16.80
CA ASP A 206 -15.24 1.36 18.20
C ASP A 206 -14.26 0.33 18.77
N ASN A 207 -13.75 -0.59 17.95
CA ASN A 207 -12.92 -1.71 18.40
C ASN A 207 -11.66 -1.96 17.56
N GLY A 208 -11.47 -1.24 16.44
CA GLY A 208 -10.35 -1.42 15.53
C GLY A 208 -10.35 -2.72 14.73
N ALA A 209 -11.44 -3.50 14.80
CA ALA A 209 -11.61 -4.71 14.00
C ALA A 209 -11.67 -4.35 12.51
N PRO A 210 -11.14 -5.20 11.62
CA PRO A 210 -11.26 -4.97 10.19
C PRO A 210 -12.73 -4.82 9.78
N GLY A 211 -13.02 -3.83 8.93
CA GLY A 211 -14.32 -3.68 8.28
C GLY A 211 -14.64 -4.86 7.35
N ALA A 212 -15.85 -4.87 6.79
CA ALA A 212 -16.32 -5.97 5.93
C ALA A 212 -15.54 -6.12 4.61
N GLY A 213 -14.76 -5.10 4.23
CA GLY A 213 -13.99 -5.08 3.00
C GLY A 213 -14.86 -4.90 1.75
N ALA A 214 -14.28 -4.35 0.70
CA ALA A 214 -15.00 -4.02 -0.52
C ALA A 214 -14.30 -4.58 -1.76
N ASP A 215 -15.06 -4.68 -2.85
CA ASP A 215 -14.47 -4.76 -4.18
C ASP A 215 -13.76 -3.43 -4.48
N THR A 216 -12.60 -3.51 -5.12
CA THR A 216 -11.70 -2.40 -5.37
C THR A 216 -11.48 -2.20 -6.87
N LEU A 217 -11.28 -0.95 -7.25
CA LEU A 217 -10.92 -0.54 -8.60
C LEU A 217 -9.58 0.19 -8.53
N VAL A 218 -8.58 -0.34 -9.22
CA VAL A 218 -7.30 0.33 -9.46
C VAL A 218 -7.30 0.82 -10.89
N SER A 219 -7.06 2.11 -11.07
CA SER A 219 -6.95 2.74 -12.38
C SER A 219 -5.50 3.17 -12.60
N ILE A 220 -4.84 2.63 -13.62
CA ILE A 220 -3.45 2.97 -13.94
C ILE A 220 -3.19 2.86 -15.45
N MET A 221 -2.16 3.54 -15.93
CA MET A 221 -1.59 3.31 -17.26
C MET A 221 -0.30 2.48 -17.13
N PRO A 222 -0.33 1.18 -17.48
CA PRO A 222 0.86 0.35 -17.40
C PRO A 222 1.93 0.80 -18.42
N ASP A 223 3.19 0.49 -18.15
CA ASP A 223 4.38 0.93 -18.93
C ASP A 223 4.55 2.46 -19.06
N GLN A 224 3.81 3.26 -18.29
CA GLN A 224 3.91 4.71 -18.30
C GLN A 224 4.25 5.22 -16.91
N ASP A 225 5.50 5.65 -16.74
CA ASP A 225 5.95 6.28 -15.50
C ASP A 225 5.04 7.47 -15.13
N VAL A 226 4.69 7.55 -13.85
CA VAL A 226 3.90 8.64 -13.29
C VAL A 226 4.84 9.80 -12.98
N GLY A 227 4.75 10.87 -13.75
CA GLY A 227 5.59 12.05 -13.54
C GLY A 227 4.90 13.32 -14.00
N ALA A 228 5.05 14.39 -13.22
CA ALA A 228 4.76 15.75 -13.63
C ALA A 228 6.04 16.58 -13.55
N PRO A 229 6.22 17.61 -14.41
CA PRO A 229 7.39 18.48 -14.34
C PRO A 229 7.61 19.03 -12.91
N GLY A 230 8.76 18.71 -12.32
CA GLY A 230 9.11 19.11 -10.94
C GLY A 230 8.77 18.09 -9.85
N PHE A 231 8.19 16.93 -10.20
CA PHE A 231 7.94 15.82 -9.29
C PHE A 231 8.86 14.63 -9.60
N MET A 232 9.02 13.74 -8.63
CA MET A 232 9.72 12.47 -8.83
C MET A 232 8.95 11.67 -9.88
N GLU A 233 9.62 11.26 -10.94
CA GLU A 233 9.11 10.26 -11.87
C GLU A 233 9.04 8.93 -11.11
N ILE A 234 7.84 8.36 -11.02
CA ILE A 234 7.55 7.10 -10.35
C ILE A 234 7.32 6.06 -11.44
N ARG A 235 8.11 4.99 -11.43
CA ARG A 235 7.95 3.90 -12.40
C ARG A 235 6.57 3.25 -12.31
N SER A 236 6.01 2.80 -13.44
CA SER A 236 4.65 2.22 -13.53
C SER A 236 4.40 1.12 -12.50
N ASP A 237 5.30 0.15 -12.38
CA ASP A 237 5.22 -0.96 -11.42
C ASP A 237 5.21 -0.48 -9.95
N VAL A 238 5.94 0.59 -9.62
CA VAL A 238 5.94 1.19 -8.28
C VAL A 238 4.62 1.89 -8.00
N ALA A 239 4.08 2.62 -8.97
CA ALA A 239 2.76 3.23 -8.85
C ALA A 239 1.67 2.16 -8.75
N LEU A 240 1.72 1.10 -9.56
CA LEU A 240 0.79 -0.02 -9.47
C LEU A 240 0.86 -0.68 -8.09
N TYR A 241 2.07 -0.96 -7.59
CA TYR A 241 2.24 -1.54 -6.25
C TYR A 241 1.57 -0.67 -5.18
N HIS A 242 1.79 0.65 -5.23
CA HIS A 242 1.16 1.59 -4.31
C HIS A 242 -0.37 1.46 -4.30
N GLU A 243 -0.98 1.48 -5.48
CA GLU A 243 -2.44 1.34 -5.60
C GLU A 243 -2.95 -0.04 -5.18
N LEU A 244 -2.15 -1.10 -5.37
CA LEU A 244 -2.47 -2.45 -4.89
C LEU A 244 -2.42 -2.55 -3.36
N VAL A 245 -1.58 -1.77 -2.69
CA VAL A 245 -1.60 -1.69 -1.21
C VAL A 245 -2.91 -1.07 -0.73
N HIS A 246 -3.38 0.00 -1.37
CA HIS A 246 -4.72 0.55 -1.12
C HIS A 246 -5.81 -0.49 -1.39
N ALA A 247 -5.72 -1.22 -2.51
CA ALA A 247 -6.69 -2.26 -2.86
C ALA A 247 -6.74 -3.37 -1.81
N LEU A 248 -5.58 -3.85 -1.34
CA LEU A 248 -5.48 -4.86 -0.30
C LEU A 248 -6.13 -4.37 1.00
N HIS A 249 -5.77 -3.17 1.46
CA HIS A 249 -6.34 -2.66 2.71
C HIS A 249 -7.86 -2.42 2.59
N ASN A 250 -8.33 -1.91 1.45
CA ASN A 250 -9.76 -1.74 1.20
C ASN A 250 -10.52 -3.07 1.15
N SER A 251 -9.98 -4.10 0.49
CA SER A 251 -10.64 -5.41 0.43
C SER A 251 -10.62 -6.14 1.77
N GLN A 252 -9.63 -5.86 2.60
CA GLN A 252 -9.51 -6.40 3.96
C GLN A 252 -10.20 -5.54 5.03
N GLY A 253 -10.75 -4.37 4.69
CA GLY A 253 -11.38 -3.50 5.68
C GLY A 253 -10.37 -2.90 6.67
N THR A 254 -9.10 -2.76 6.28
CA THR A 254 -7.99 -2.32 7.13
C THR A 254 -7.39 -0.98 6.70
N LEU A 255 -8.04 -0.26 5.78
CA LEU A 255 -7.58 1.04 5.29
C LEU A 255 -7.54 2.04 6.45
N ALA A 256 -6.36 2.62 6.68
CA ALA A 256 -6.18 3.68 7.66
C ALA A 256 -7.08 4.88 7.29
N THR A 257 -7.66 5.53 8.30
CA THR A 257 -8.56 6.67 8.08
C THR A 257 -8.12 7.89 8.88
N GLY A 258 -8.62 9.04 8.47
CA GLY A 258 -8.33 10.33 9.08
C GLY A 258 -7.05 10.96 8.54
N HIS A 259 -6.66 12.05 9.20
CA HIS A 259 -5.45 12.80 8.86
C HIS A 259 -4.28 12.30 9.69
N VAL A 260 -3.08 12.38 9.11
CA VAL A 260 -1.82 12.16 9.82
C VAL A 260 -1.68 13.23 10.90
N THR A 261 -1.44 12.80 12.14
CA THR A 261 -1.18 13.69 13.28
C THR A 261 0.32 13.88 13.50
N GLU A 262 0.71 14.89 14.27
CA GLU A 262 2.12 15.05 14.68
C GLU A 262 2.67 13.83 15.42
N ALA A 263 1.80 13.07 16.11
CA ALA A 263 2.21 11.83 16.78
C ALA A 263 2.52 10.68 15.79
N ASP A 264 2.01 10.75 14.56
CA ASP A 264 2.29 9.79 13.49
C ASP A 264 3.57 10.16 12.71
N ALA A 265 4.00 11.43 12.79
CA ALA A 265 5.31 11.84 12.30
C ALA A 265 6.38 11.25 13.24
N GLN A 266 7.06 10.19 12.80
CA GLN A 266 8.30 9.81 13.45
C GLN A 266 9.23 11.04 13.40
N PRO A 267 9.90 11.40 14.51
CA PRO A 267 10.96 12.39 14.42
C PRO A 267 11.95 11.87 13.40
N ILE A 268 12.07 12.55 12.26
CA ILE A 268 13.12 12.27 11.29
C ILE A 268 14.40 12.31 12.09
N ASP A 269 15.08 11.17 12.23
CA ASP A 269 16.34 11.09 12.96
C ASP A 269 17.39 11.85 12.15
N VAL A 270 17.45 13.16 12.38
CA VAL A 270 18.43 14.09 11.80
C VAL A 270 19.87 13.69 12.12
N THR A 271 20.08 12.75 13.03
CA THR A 271 21.41 12.21 13.36
C THR A 271 21.91 11.23 12.30
N ALA A 272 21.02 10.54 11.56
CA ALA A 272 21.41 9.66 10.45
C ALA A 272 21.81 10.43 9.17
N GLY A 273 21.47 11.72 9.08
CA GLY A 273 21.85 12.62 7.97
C GLY A 273 23.22 13.30 8.12
N LEU A 274 23.94 13.09 9.23
CA LEU A 274 25.19 13.82 9.51
C LEU A 274 26.43 13.30 8.75
N LEU A 275 26.26 12.43 7.75
CA LEU A 275 27.38 11.89 6.95
C LEU A 275 27.29 12.08 5.43
N GLY A 276 26.48 13.01 4.89
CA GLY A 276 26.85 13.48 3.54
C GLY A 276 25.87 14.20 2.63
N ILE A 277 24.69 14.65 3.05
CA ILE A 277 23.87 15.55 2.21
C ILE A 277 23.27 16.63 3.12
N GLY A 278 23.50 17.90 2.78
CA GLY A 278 23.17 19.04 3.62
C GLY A 278 21.70 19.04 4.05
N ALA A 279 21.48 18.81 5.34
CA ALA A 279 20.22 19.07 6.00
C ALA A 279 19.95 20.58 5.96
N GLN A 280 19.22 21.04 4.95
CA GLN A 280 18.38 22.22 5.13
C GLN A 280 17.24 21.78 6.04
N ALA A 281 17.47 21.85 7.35
CA ALA A 281 16.38 22.03 8.30
C ALA A 281 15.73 23.36 7.94
N VAL A 282 14.70 23.31 7.10
CA VAL A 282 13.76 24.41 6.99
C VAL A 282 13.07 24.46 8.35
N GLU A 283 13.45 25.42 9.18
CA GLU A 283 12.60 25.85 10.28
C GLU A 283 11.23 26.20 9.67
N MET A 284 10.27 25.27 9.74
CA MET A 284 8.86 25.54 9.44
C MET A 284 8.23 26.31 10.62
N ASP A 285 8.88 27.39 11.03
CA ASP A 285 8.34 28.33 12.01
C ASP A 285 7.43 29.31 11.25
N GLY A 286 6.13 28.99 11.18
CA GLY A 286 5.10 29.93 10.71
C GLY A 286 4.10 29.45 9.65
N VAL A 287 4.10 28.17 9.24
CA VAL A 287 3.07 27.60 8.33
C VAL A 287 2.44 26.34 8.93
N LEU A 288 2.15 26.38 10.23
CA LEU A 288 1.42 25.31 10.92
C LEU A 288 0.02 25.74 11.39
N ASP A 289 -0.37 27.00 11.19
CA ASP A 289 -1.60 27.55 11.78
C ASP A 289 -2.85 27.53 10.86
N ASP A 290 -2.75 27.08 9.60
CA ASP A 290 -3.94 26.99 8.72
C ASP A 290 -4.00 25.74 7.81
N ALA A 291 -3.16 24.73 8.06
CA ALA A 291 -3.17 23.47 7.31
C ALA A 291 -2.91 22.29 8.24
N ARG A 292 -3.99 21.77 8.83
CA ARG A 292 -4.12 20.33 9.11
C ARG A 292 -3.50 19.60 7.92
N SER A 293 -2.50 18.74 8.12
CA SER A 293 -1.87 18.05 6.99
C SER A 293 -2.99 17.41 6.16
N THR A 294 -3.16 17.86 4.92
CA THR A 294 -4.19 17.33 4.01
C THR A 294 -3.85 15.91 3.57
N THR A 295 -2.74 15.36 4.06
CA THR A 295 -2.30 14.01 3.81
C THR A 295 -3.12 13.04 4.65
N TRP A 296 -3.72 12.09 3.95
CA TRP A 296 -4.56 11.07 4.52
C TRP A 296 -3.69 9.94 5.10
N ALA A 297 -4.18 9.30 6.16
CA ALA A 297 -3.42 8.26 6.86
C ALA A 297 -3.22 6.99 6.02
N ASP A 298 -4.11 6.71 5.08
CA ASP A 298 -4.00 5.64 4.08
C ASP A 298 -2.82 5.86 3.13
N GLU A 299 -2.56 7.09 2.68
CA GLU A 299 -1.39 7.38 1.84
C GLU A 299 -0.08 7.13 2.58
N HIS A 300 -0.04 7.42 3.89
CA HIS A 300 1.09 7.06 4.75
C HIS A 300 1.20 5.55 4.96
N GLN A 301 0.07 4.84 5.05
CA GLN A 301 0.01 3.38 5.13
C GLN A 301 0.56 2.75 3.85
N ALA A 302 0.02 3.14 2.68
CA ALA A 302 0.45 2.65 1.38
C ALA A 302 1.92 2.97 1.09
N THR A 303 2.38 4.17 1.45
CA THR A 303 3.79 4.55 1.24
C THR A 303 4.74 3.83 2.21
N GLY A 304 4.30 3.53 3.43
CA GLY A 304 5.17 3.06 4.52
C GLY A 304 5.90 4.22 5.20
N LEU A 305 5.15 5.20 5.69
CA LEU A 305 5.66 6.36 6.41
C LEU A 305 5.21 6.36 7.87
N GLY A 306 5.98 7.04 8.72
CA GLY A 306 5.59 7.29 10.10
C GLY A 306 5.37 5.99 10.89
N ARG A 307 4.18 5.82 11.47
CA ARG A 307 3.81 4.60 12.19
C ARG A 307 3.72 3.34 11.33
N PHE A 308 3.62 3.48 10.01
CA PHE A 308 3.49 2.37 9.05
C PHE A 308 4.82 1.98 8.38
N ALA A 309 5.94 2.62 8.75
CA ALA A 309 7.24 2.35 8.13
C ALA A 309 7.77 0.92 8.31
N GLY A 310 7.21 0.17 9.26
CA GLY A 310 7.52 -1.24 9.49
C GLY A 310 6.47 -2.22 8.94
N ASP A 311 5.44 -1.73 8.26
CA ASP A 311 4.39 -2.59 7.72
C ASP A 311 4.91 -3.39 6.52
N ARG A 312 4.40 -4.62 6.38
CA ARG A 312 4.88 -5.58 5.38
C ARG A 312 4.61 -5.12 3.95
N TYR A 313 3.42 -4.57 3.70
CA TYR A 313 2.98 -4.14 2.37
C TYR A 313 3.02 -2.62 2.30
N THR A 314 4.13 -2.09 1.80
CA THR A 314 4.34 -0.65 1.63
C THR A 314 5.17 -0.39 0.38
N GLU A 315 4.95 0.76 -0.26
CA GLU A 315 5.75 1.21 -1.39
C GLU A 315 7.24 1.25 -1.03
N ASN A 316 7.60 1.75 0.17
CA ASN A 316 8.99 1.76 0.64
C ASN A 316 9.59 0.37 0.86
N GLY A 317 8.80 -0.59 1.35
CA GLY A 317 9.19 -1.99 1.45
C GLY A 317 9.45 -2.58 0.06
N TYR A 318 8.55 -2.36 -0.88
CA TYR A 318 8.71 -2.76 -2.28
C TYR A 318 9.99 -2.18 -2.90
N ARG A 319 10.19 -0.86 -2.80
CA ARG A 319 11.40 -0.17 -3.29
C ARG A 319 12.67 -0.78 -2.69
N ALA A 320 12.68 -1.11 -1.39
CA ALA A 320 13.82 -1.76 -0.75
C ALA A 320 14.10 -3.16 -1.31
N GLU A 321 13.06 -3.94 -1.58
CA GLU A 321 13.22 -5.25 -2.22
C GLU A 321 13.72 -5.12 -3.67
N ARG A 322 13.27 -4.11 -4.42
CA ARG A 322 13.79 -3.81 -5.78
C ARG A 322 15.29 -3.53 -5.79
N HIS A 323 15.82 -2.81 -4.80
CA HIS A 323 17.29 -2.70 -4.63
C HIS A 323 17.95 -4.07 -4.47
N GLY A 324 17.31 -4.98 -3.73
CA GLY A 324 17.75 -6.37 -3.60
C GLY A 324 17.80 -7.09 -4.94
N VAL A 325 16.75 -6.95 -5.76
CA VAL A 325 16.65 -7.53 -7.11
C VAL A 325 17.71 -6.97 -8.06
N ALA A 326 18.04 -5.68 -7.98
CA ALA A 326 19.09 -5.08 -8.81
C ALA A 326 20.44 -5.82 -8.66
N ARG A 327 20.75 -6.32 -7.46
CA ARG A 327 22.00 -7.04 -7.18
C ARG A 327 22.07 -8.42 -7.82
N SER A 328 20.95 -9.02 -8.19
CA SER A 328 20.93 -10.32 -8.90
C SER A 328 21.19 -10.19 -10.41
N GLY A 329 21.26 -8.96 -10.94
CA GLY A 329 21.45 -8.70 -12.37
C GLY A 329 20.20 -8.90 -13.22
N LYS A 330 19.04 -9.12 -12.59
CA LYS A 330 17.72 -9.24 -13.24
C LYS A 330 16.77 -8.10 -12.91
N GLY A 331 17.21 -7.10 -12.13
CA GLY A 331 16.43 -5.90 -11.86
C GLY A 331 16.20 -5.04 -13.09
N LEU A 332 15.22 -4.15 -12.98
CA LEU A 332 14.91 -3.15 -13.99
C LEU A 332 15.85 -1.95 -13.89
N GLU A 333 15.86 -1.12 -14.94
CA GLU A 333 16.54 0.17 -14.90
C GLU A 333 16.03 1.01 -13.72
N GLY A 334 16.97 1.63 -13.01
CA GLY A 334 16.68 2.45 -11.83
C GLY A 334 16.55 1.69 -10.50
N ASP A 335 16.42 0.35 -10.48
CA ASP A 335 16.23 -0.41 -9.23
C ASP A 335 17.34 -0.14 -8.20
N ALA A 336 18.61 -0.08 -8.63
CA ALA A 336 19.76 0.16 -7.75
C ALA A 336 19.83 1.59 -7.18
N THR A 337 19.07 2.53 -7.74
CA THR A 337 19.08 3.94 -7.37
C THR A 337 17.70 4.44 -6.91
N MET A 338 16.73 3.53 -6.77
CA MET A 338 15.35 3.84 -6.47
C MET A 338 15.21 4.43 -5.06
N ALA A 339 15.08 5.75 -4.93
CA ALA A 339 14.95 6.37 -3.63
C ALA A 339 13.68 5.87 -2.89
N GLN A 340 13.79 5.64 -1.58
CA GLN A 340 12.62 5.54 -0.71
C GLN A 340 11.98 6.91 -0.54
N ARG A 341 10.68 6.93 -0.26
CA ARG A 341 9.94 8.14 0.08
C ARG A 341 10.12 8.42 1.56
N ASP A 342 10.57 9.62 1.88
CA ASP A 342 10.68 10.15 3.25
C ASP A 342 9.48 11.02 3.63
N ARG A 343 8.72 11.47 2.64
CA ARG A 343 7.50 12.27 2.79
C ARG A 343 6.49 11.97 1.69
N TYR A 344 5.23 12.21 1.99
CA TYR A 344 4.17 12.24 1.01
C TYR A 344 3.83 13.69 0.66
N THR A 345 3.87 14.04 -0.63
CA THR A 345 3.54 15.38 -1.11
C THR A 345 2.24 15.30 -1.88
N HIS A 346 1.16 15.84 -1.32
CA HIS A 346 -0.13 15.90 -2.00
C HIS A 346 -0.11 17.03 -3.03
N TYR A 347 -0.48 16.75 -4.28
CA TYR A 347 -0.66 17.79 -5.29
C TYR A 347 -1.94 18.57 -4.99
N THR A 348 -1.82 19.80 -4.49
CA THR A 348 -2.95 20.71 -4.28
C THR A 348 -3.17 21.65 -5.45
N GLY A 349 -2.55 21.38 -6.60
CA GLY A 349 -2.60 22.28 -7.75
C GLY A 349 -4.04 22.59 -8.11
N SER A 350 -4.38 23.87 -7.97
CA SER A 350 -5.66 24.40 -8.41
C SER A 350 -5.75 24.13 -9.90
N TYR A 351 -6.64 23.23 -10.32
CA TYR A 351 -7.00 23.10 -11.71
C TYR A 351 -7.64 24.44 -12.12
N HIS A 352 -6.81 25.40 -12.53
CA HIS A 352 -7.26 26.62 -13.15
C HIS A 352 -7.79 26.22 -14.52
N HIS A 353 -9.09 25.92 -14.54
CA HIS A 353 -9.85 25.82 -15.76
C HIS A 353 -9.87 27.22 -16.36
N ASP A 354 -8.81 27.59 -17.09
CA ASP A 354 -8.80 28.78 -17.92
C ASP A 354 -9.89 28.56 -18.97
N GLY A 355 -11.07 29.12 -18.67
CA GLY A 355 -12.21 29.11 -19.55
C GLY A 355 -11.86 29.86 -20.83
N ALA A 356 -11.31 29.16 -21.80
CA ALA A 356 -11.27 29.60 -23.18
C ALA A 356 -12.71 29.58 -23.70
N GLY A 357 -13.40 30.71 -23.49
CA GLY A 357 -14.69 30.98 -24.10
C GLY A 357 -14.61 30.79 -25.61
N ARG A 358 -15.61 30.10 -26.15
CA ARG A 358 -15.99 30.20 -27.57
C ARG A 358 -17.17 31.14 -27.70
#